data_AF-A0A3C1S0B0-F1
#
_entry.id   AF-A0A3C1S0B0-F1
#
_cell.length_a   1.000
_cell.length_b   1.000
_cell.length_c   1.000
_cell.angle_alpha   90.00
_cell.angle_beta   90.00
_cell.angle_gamma   90.00
#
_symmetry.space_group_name_H-M   'P 1'
#
loop_
_entity.id
_entity.type
_entity.pdbx_description
1 polymer ?
#
loop_
_entity_poly.entity_id
_entity_poly.type
_entity_poly.pdbx_seq_one_letter_code
_entity_poly.pdbx_strand_id
1 'polypeptide(L)' 'HNFEEVGIRVEKARWGRFNVIKGKLKVELPKTTEIEKLTQEEVVKMIEAKAPKKKTTKKKK' A
#
# COMPACT_ATOMS: atom_id res chain seq x y z
N HIS A 1 -7.72 -4.85 9.47
CA HIS A 1 -8.11 -3.55 8.89
C HIS A 1 -8.23 -3.71 7.37
N ASN A 2 -9.47 -3.81 6.87
CA ASN A 2 -9.77 -3.95 5.44
C ASN A 2 -10.48 -2.66 5.02
N PHE A 3 -9.87 -1.89 4.12
CA PHE A 3 -10.41 -0.65 3.60
C PHE A 3 -10.97 -0.93 2.20
N GLU A 4 -12.23 -1.36 2.15
CA GLU A 4 -12.89 -1.82 0.91
C GLU A 4 -13.07 -0.71 -0.12
N GLU A 5 -13.33 0.54 0.29
CA GLU A 5 -13.49 1.69 -0.63
C GLU A 5 -12.26 1.92 -1.52
N VAL A 6 -11.07 1.61 -1.02
CA VAL A 6 -9.81 1.88 -1.73
C VAL A 6 -9.13 0.58 -2.20
N GLY A 7 -9.73 -0.57 -1.89
CA GLY A 7 -9.17 -1.88 -2.17
C GLY A 7 -7.85 -2.14 -1.46
N ILE A 8 -7.67 -1.58 -0.25
CA ILE A 8 -6.45 -1.72 0.55
C ILE A 8 -6.68 -2.69 1.69
N ARG A 9 -5.85 -3.73 1.77
CA ARG A 9 -5.85 -4.71 2.87
C ARG A 9 -4.59 -4.60 3.68
N VAL A 10 -4.72 -4.53 5.01
CA VAL A 10 -3.58 -4.56 5.93
C VAL A 10 -3.56 -5.90 6.65
N GLU A 11 -2.51 -6.68 6.41
CA GLU A 11 -2.30 -8.00 7.00
C GLU A 11 -1.02 -8.05 7.83
N LYS A 12 -1.00 -8.90 8.85
CA LYS A 12 0.21 -9.18 9.63
C LYS A 12 1.11 -10.11 8.83
N ALA A 13 2.33 -9.67 8.55
CA ALA A 13 3.34 -10.47 7.89
C ALA A 13 3.92 -11.52 8.87
N ARG A 14 4.56 -12.55 8.31
CA ARG A 14 5.14 -13.68 9.06
C ARG A 14 6.19 -13.25 10.09
N TRP A 15 6.84 -12.11 9.88
CA TRP A 15 7.92 -11.58 10.74
C TRP A 15 7.45 -10.45 11.68
N GLY A 16 6.14 -10.31 11.90
CA GLY A 16 5.59 -9.25 12.76
C GLY A 16 5.62 -7.85 12.13
N ARG A 17 5.97 -7.76 10.85
CA ARG A 17 5.75 -6.56 10.01
C ARG A 17 4.28 -6.49 9.57
N PHE A 18 3.88 -5.36 9.00
CA PHE A 18 2.58 -5.23 8.38
C PHE A 18 2.73 -5.13 6.87
N ASN A 19 1.87 -5.83 6.14
CA ASN A 19 1.77 -5.74 4.70
C ASN A 19 0.53 -4.92 4.35
N VAL A 20 0.75 -3.80 3.67
CA VAL A 20 -0.30 -3.05 3.02
C VAL A 20 -0.38 -3.51 1.57
N ILE A 21 -1.51 -4.09 1.20
CA ILE A 21 -1.73 -4.70 -0.11
C ILE A 21 -2.80 -3.90 -0.85
N LYS A 22 -2.46 -3.43 -2.07
CA LYS A 22 -3.39 -2.84 -3.03
C LYS A 22 -3.22 -3.53 -4.37
N GLY A 23 -4.07 -4.54 -4.63
CA GLY A 23 -3.94 -5.39 -5.81
C GLY A 23 -2.56 -6.09 -5.85
N LYS A 24 -1.73 -5.76 -6.85
CA LYS A 24 -0.36 -6.30 -7.01
C LYS A 24 0.70 -5.54 -6.21
N LEU A 25 0.39 -4.36 -5.69
CA LEU A 25 1.31 -3.56 -4.88
C LEU A 25 1.30 -4.05 -3.44
N LYS A 26 2.48 -4.39 -2.93
CA LYS A 26 2.70 -4.71 -1.52
C LYS A 26 3.71 -3.74 -0.94
N VAL A 27 3.31 -3.05 0.12
CA VAL A 27 4.17 -2.17 0.90
C VAL A 27 4.37 -2.78 2.28
N GLU A 28 5.63 -3.08 2.63
CA GLU A 28 5.96 -3.49 3.99
C GLU A 28 6.08 -2.26 4.89
N LEU A 29 5.44 -2.34 6.05
CA LEU A 29 5.53 -1.40 7.15
C LEU A 29 6.23 -2.06 8.35
N PRO A 30 7.02 -1.29 9.11
CA PRO A 30 7.66 -1.79 10.32
C PRO A 30 6.64 -2.15 11.40
N LYS A 31 7.07 -2.98 12.36
CA LYS A 31 6.25 -3.43 13.51
C LYS A 31 5.80 -2.28 14.42
N THR A 32 6.45 -1.12 14.33
CA THR A 32 6.17 0.08 15.13
C THR A 32 5.01 0.90 14.59
N THR A 33 4.50 0.61 13.39
CA THR A 33 3.40 1.37 12.82
C THR A 33 2.07 0.91 13.40
N GLU A 34 1.41 1.78 14.16
CA GLU A 34 0.10 1.53 14.74
C GLU A 34 -0.99 1.57 13.65
N ILE A 35 -1.49 0.40 13.27
CA ILE A 35 -2.52 0.27 12.21
C ILE A 35 -3.83 0.95 12.58
N GLU A 36 -4.16 0.98 13.87
CA GLU A 36 -5.40 1.60 14.38
C GLU A 36 -5.39 3.12 14.26
N LYS A 37 -4.21 3.75 14.19
CA LYS A 37 -4.06 5.20 13.99
C LYS A 37 -3.84 5.59 12.53
N LEU A 38 -3.49 4.63 11.67
CA LEU A 38 -3.28 4.87 10.25
C LEU A 38 -4.63 5.17 9.57
N THR A 39 -4.79 6.42 9.18
CA THR A 39 -5.94 6.86 8.38
C THR A 39 -5.82 6.35 6.95
N GLN A 40 -6.96 6.10 6.29
CA GLN A 40 -7.00 5.65 4.90
C GLN A 40 -6.14 6.52 3.97
N GLU A 41 -6.13 7.84 4.20
CA GLU A 41 -5.39 8.80 3.38
C GLU A 41 -3.87 8.63 3.48
N GLU A 42 -3.33 8.40 4.67
CA GLU A 42 -1.89 8.17 4.85
C GLU A 42 -1.43 6.89 4.16
N VAL A 43 -2.25 5.84 4.28
CA VAL A 43 -1.98 4.56 3.63
C VAL A 43 -2.02 4.70 2.11
N VAL A 44 -2.96 5.48 1.58
CA VAL A 44 -3.02 5.80 0.14
C VAL A 44 -1.79 6.58 -0.32
N LYS A 45 -1.39 7.64 0.40
CA LYS A 45 -0.19 8.42 0.07
C LYS A 45 1.08 7.57 0.07
N MET A 46 1.23 6.66 1.03
CA MET A 46 2.38 5.75 1.05
C MET A 46 2.39 4.78 -0.13
N ILE A 47 1.22 4.26 -0.51
CA ILE A 47 1.11 3.36 -1.66
C ILE A 47 1.36 4.13 -2.96
N GLU A 48 0.85 5.34 -3.11
CA GLU A 48 1.09 6.17 -4.29
C GLU A 48 2.55 6.59 -4.43
N ALA A 49 3.22 6.91 -3.31
CA ALA A 49 4.64 7.21 -3.30
C ALA A 49 5.50 6.00 -3.73
N LYS A 50 5.08 4.78 -3.37
CA LYS A 50 5.75 3.52 -3.77
C LYS A 50 5.22 2.93 -5.08
N ALA A 51 4.12 3.45 -5.62
CA ALA A 51 3.58 2.97 -6.87
C ALA A 51 4.60 3.25 -7.98
N PRO A 52 4.88 2.27 -8.84
CA PRO A 52 5.79 2.51 -9.95
C PRO A 52 5.24 3.67 -10.78
N LYS A 53 6.07 4.68 -11.04
CA LYS A 53 5.72 5.80 -11.94
C LYS A 53 5.10 5.22 -13.20
N LYS A 54 3.88 5.65 -13.54
CA LYS A 54 3.20 5.25 -14.78
C LYS A 54 4.16 5.47 -15.94
N LYS A 55 4.69 4.38 -16.50
CA LYS A 55 5.52 4.44 -17.69
C LYS A 55 4.59 4.85 -18.82
N THR A 56 4.79 6.04 -19.38
CA THR A 56 4.13 6.43 -20.61
C THR A 56 4.62 5.49 -21.70
N THR A 57 3.73 4.66 -22.22
CA THR A 57 4.04 3.84 -23.40
C THR A 57 4.39 4.81 -24.52
N LYS A 58 5.63 4.73 -25.05
CA LYS A 58 6.01 5.51 -26.23
C LYS A 58 4.99 5.22 -27.33
N LYS A 59 4.33 6.26 -27.84
CA LYS A 59 3.51 6.15 -29.07
C LYS A 59 4.40 5.52 -30.13
N LYS A 60 3.99 4.36 -30.66
CA LYS A 60 4.60 3.78 -31.85
C LYS A 60 4.45 4.82 -32.97
N LYS A 61 5.57 5.24 -33.54
CA LYS A 61 5.60 5.93 -34.85
C LYS A 61 5.31 4.90 -35.93
#